data_AF-A0A3N0A397-F1
#
_entry.id   AF-A0A3N0A397-F1
#
_cell.length_a   1.000
_cell.length_b   1.000
_cell.length_c   1.000
_cell.angle_alpha   90.00
_cell.angle_beta   90.00
_cell.angle_gamma   90.00
#
_symmetry.space_group_name_H-M   'P 1'
#
loop_
_entity.id
_entity.type
_entity.pdbx_description
1 polymer ?
#
loop_
_entity_poly.entity_id
_entity_poly.type
_entity_poly.pdbx_seq_one_letter_code
_entity_poly.pdbx_strand_id
1 'polypeptide(L)'
;MIRLGGDEMGITKTQQASMNYLLNVQKVKTKDGGRIRRKASSLTEVIAESSGPRLCELFRYDPGSESFEPNGIEDVMNNSRCLDYATRFLGIPDVAEDMQRRIVLLQECVDKKAYGIDQIFGIISKYYQAGVP
;
A
#
# COMPACT_ATOMS: atom_id res chain seq x y z
N MET A 1 10.64 -10.09 -9.58
CA MET A 1 10.43 -11.52 -9.90
C MET A 1 11.66 -12.12 -10.58
N ILE A 2 12.07 -11.65 -11.76
CA ILE A 2 13.24 -12.20 -12.49
C ILE A 2 14.52 -12.21 -11.64
N ARG A 3 14.82 -11.11 -10.93
CA ARG A 3 16.01 -11.06 -10.05
C ARG A 3 15.91 -12.03 -8.87
N LEU A 4 14.76 -12.11 -8.20
CA LEU A 4 14.56 -13.00 -7.04
C LEU A 4 14.76 -14.48 -7.42
N GLY A 5 14.32 -14.87 -8.61
CA GLY A 5 14.49 -16.24 -9.11
C GLY A 5 15.78 -16.49 -9.88
N GLY A 6 16.67 -15.50 -10.00
CA GLY A 6 17.97 -15.66 -10.65
C GLY A 6 18.96 -16.42 -9.78
N ASP A 7 20.03 -16.93 -10.39
CA ASP A 7 20.98 -17.87 -9.78
C ASP A 7 21.60 -17.40 -8.45
N GLU A 8 21.78 -16.09 -8.27
CA GLU A 8 22.34 -15.51 -7.04
C GLU A 8 21.37 -15.58 -5.84
N MET A 9 20.07 -15.34 -6.08
CA MET A 9 19.07 -15.30 -5.02
C MET A 9 18.31 -16.63 -4.86
N GLY A 10 18.13 -17.38 -5.96
CA GLY A 10 17.59 -18.74 -5.94
C GLY A 10 16.18 -18.89 -5.35
N ILE A 11 15.41 -17.81 -5.22
CA ILE A 11 14.09 -17.86 -4.60
C ILE A 11 13.11 -18.47 -5.60
N THR A 12 12.57 -19.63 -5.27
CA THR A 12 11.64 -20.37 -6.12
C THR A 12 10.34 -19.60 -6.34
N LYS A 13 9.59 -19.92 -7.41
CA LYS A 13 8.28 -19.30 -7.68
C LYS A 13 7.30 -19.47 -6.51
N THR A 14 7.33 -20.62 -5.84
CA THR A 14 6.51 -20.90 -4.65
C THR A 14 6.87 -19.98 -3.48
N GLN A 15 8.15 -19.74 -3.23
CA GLN A 15 8.60 -18.79 -2.21
C GLN A 15 8.30 -17.34 -2.62
N GLN A 16 8.34 -17.00 -3.91
CA GLN A 16 7.90 -15.69 -4.37
C GLN A 16 6.40 -15.48 -4.13
N ALA A 17 5.60 -16.55 -4.16
CA ALA A 17 4.16 -16.52 -3.92
C ALA A 17 3.78 -16.27 -2.44
N SER A 18 4.73 -16.34 -1.49
CA SER A 18 4.46 -16.03 -0.08
C SER A 18 4.59 -14.53 0.24
N MET A 19 5.02 -13.72 -0.72
CA MET A 19 4.96 -12.26 -0.59
C MET A 19 3.50 -11.81 -0.73
N ASN A 20 3.10 -10.80 0.04
CA ASN A 20 1.76 -10.19 -0.10
C ASN A 20 1.80 -8.96 -1.00
N TYR A 21 2.80 -8.09 -0.81
CA TYR A 21 2.90 -6.81 -1.51
C TYR A 21 4.32 -6.48 -1.94
N LEU A 22 4.43 -5.75 -3.05
CA LEU A 22 5.63 -5.13 -3.57
C LEU A 22 5.40 -3.61 -3.65
N LEU A 23 6.19 -2.84 -2.89
CA LEU A 23 6.21 -1.40 -2.99
C LEU A 23 7.40 -0.96 -3.83
N ASN A 24 7.13 -0.28 -4.94
CA ASN A 24 8.18 0.32 -5.75
C ASN A 24 8.33 1.81 -5.41
N VAL A 25 9.56 2.29 -5.22
CA VAL A 25 9.85 3.68 -4.90
C VAL A 25 10.82 4.23 -5.94
N GLN A 26 10.43 5.33 -6.58
CA GLN A 26 11.20 5.95 -7.66
C GLN A 26 11.50 7.41 -7.37
N LYS A 27 12.60 7.89 -7.96
CA LYS A 27 12.91 9.31 -8.06
C LYS A 27 12.19 9.88 -9.27
N VAL A 28 11.27 10.81 -9.06
CA VAL A 28 10.47 11.45 -10.10
C VAL A 28 10.82 12.93 -10.15
N LYS A 29 10.99 13.46 -11.36
CA LYS A 29 11.16 14.90 -11.59
C LYS A 29 9.78 15.55 -11.64
N THR A 30 9.47 16.48 -10.73
CA THR A 30 8.17 17.13 -10.67
C THR A 30 8.00 18.20 -11.75
N LYS A 31 6.74 18.50 -12.09
CA LYS A 31 6.41 19.49 -13.13
C LYS A 31 6.76 20.92 -12.69
N ASP A 32 6.68 21.19 -11.40
CA ASP A 32 6.82 22.52 -10.76
C ASP A 32 8.27 23.05 -10.64
N GLY A 33 9.12 22.79 -11.63
CA GLY A 33 10.49 23.32 -11.66
C GLY A 33 11.58 22.25 -11.54
N GLY A 34 11.27 20.99 -11.85
CA GLY A 34 12.29 19.96 -12.06
C GLY A 34 12.96 19.44 -10.80
N ARG A 35 12.37 19.67 -9.62
CA ARG A 35 12.85 19.10 -8.37
C ARG A 35 12.67 17.58 -8.40
N ILE A 36 13.66 16.85 -7.90
CA ILE A 36 13.58 15.39 -7.78
C ILE A 36 12.92 15.05 -6.45
N ARG A 37 11.79 14.34 -6.50
CA ARG A 37 11.09 13.82 -5.31
C ARG A 37 11.08 12.30 -5.34
N ARG A 38 11.08 11.67 -4.17
CA ARG A 38 10.82 10.22 -4.06
C ARG A 38 9.31 10.00 -3.99
N LYS A 39 8.81 9.06 -4.78
CA LYS A 39 7.40 8.69 -4.81
C LYS A 39 7.30 7.17 -4.71
N ALA A 40 6.36 6.68 -3.92
CA ALA A 40 5.86 5.32 -4.10
C ALA A 40 5.27 5.27 -5.51
N SER A 41 5.96 4.65 -6.47
CA SER A 41 5.55 4.68 -7.87
C SER A 41 4.42 3.69 -8.13
N SER A 42 4.41 2.59 -7.40
CA SER A 42 3.35 1.60 -7.46
C SER A 42 3.33 0.74 -6.20
N LEU A 43 2.14 0.27 -5.86
CA LEU A 43 1.94 -0.86 -4.95
C LEU A 43 1.33 -2.00 -5.74
N THR A 44 1.91 -3.17 -5.61
CA THR A 44 1.49 -4.37 -6.34
C THR A 44 1.24 -5.49 -5.35
N GLU A 45 0.06 -6.06 -5.38
CA GLU A 45 -0.27 -7.29 -4.69
C GLU A 45 0.31 -8.50 -5.45
N VAL A 46 0.82 -9.45 -4.69
CA VAL A 46 1.30 -10.73 -5.21
C VAL A 46 0.27 -11.79 -4.86
N ILE A 47 -0.30 -12.40 -5.90
CA ILE A 47 -1.38 -13.38 -5.78
C ILE A 47 -0.81 -14.75 -6.12
N ALA A 48 -0.86 -15.67 -5.17
CA ALA A 48 -0.43 -17.05 -5.38
C ALA A 48 -1.38 -17.77 -6.35
N GLU A 49 -0.85 -18.23 -7.49
CA GLU A 49 -1.56 -19.07 -8.45
C GLU A 49 -0.73 -20.32 -8.78
N SER A 50 -1.39 -21.36 -9.33
CA SER A 50 -0.77 -22.67 -9.57
C SER A 50 0.40 -22.64 -10.55
N SER A 51 0.41 -21.70 -11.49
CA SER A 51 1.47 -21.51 -12.49
C SER A 51 2.62 -20.60 -12.01
N GLY A 52 2.50 -20.03 -10.81
CA GLY A 52 3.41 -19.04 -10.22
C GLY A 52 2.66 -17.80 -9.75
N PRO A 53 3.36 -16.81 -9.17
CA PRO A 53 2.68 -15.65 -8.61
C PRO A 53 2.22 -14.72 -9.72
N ARG A 54 0.95 -14.32 -9.68
CA ARG A 54 0.40 -13.25 -10.50
C ARG A 54 0.57 -11.91 -9.78
N LEU A 55 0.91 -10.88 -10.52
CA LEU A 55 1.04 -9.52 -10.00
C LEU A 55 -0.22 -8.73 -10.31
N CYS A 56 -0.81 -8.09 -9.30
CA CYS A 56 -1.96 -7.21 -9.43
C CYS A 56 -1.58 -5.82 -8.92
N GLU A 57 -1.48 -4.84 -9.81
CA GLU A 57 -1.15 -3.47 -9.39
C GLU A 57 -2.37 -2.82 -8.73
N LEU A 58 -2.22 -2.38 -7.47
CA LEU A 58 -3.30 -1.79 -6.70
C LEU A 58 -3.40 -0.28 -6.91
N PHE A 59 -2.26 0.39 -7.04
CA PHE A 59 -2.18 1.79 -7.45
C PHE A 59 -0.84 2.11 -8.09
N ARG A 60 -0.83 3.16 -8.90
CA ARG A 60 0.33 3.73 -9.55
C ARG A 60 0.33 5.24 -9.42
N TYR A 61 1.50 5.83 -9.24
CA TYR A 61 1.68 7.28 -9.31
C TYR A 61 1.81 7.73 -10.76
N ASP A 62 0.97 8.68 -11.16
CA ASP A 62 1.08 9.36 -12.45
C ASP A 62 1.82 10.71 -12.29
N PRO A 63 3.03 10.87 -12.86
CA PRO A 63 3.74 12.14 -12.84
C PRO A 63 3.08 13.23 -13.70
N GLY A 64 2.17 12.86 -14.60
CA GLY A 64 1.37 13.77 -15.41
C GLY A 64 0.39 14.57 -14.55
N SER A 65 -0.47 13.88 -13.81
CA SER A 65 -1.45 14.48 -12.90
C SER A 65 -0.90 14.79 -11.51
N GLU A 66 0.32 14.32 -11.20
CA GLU A 66 0.91 14.32 -9.85
C GLU A 66 0.00 13.63 -8.80
N SER A 67 -0.76 12.63 -9.25
CA SER A 67 -1.74 11.91 -8.44
C SER A 67 -1.51 10.39 -8.49
N PHE A 68 -2.29 9.65 -7.71
CA PHE A 68 -2.29 8.19 -7.72
C PHE A 68 -3.56 7.69 -8.40
N GLU A 69 -3.43 6.59 -9.16
CA GLU A 69 -4.53 5.94 -9.85
C GLU A 69 -4.52 4.43 -9.57
N PRO A 70 -5.66 3.82 -9.18
CA PRO A 70 -6.87 4.50 -8.72
C PRO A 70 -6.65 5.29 -7.42
N ASN A 71 -7.54 6.26 -7.16
CA ASN A 71 -7.53 7.08 -5.93
C ASN A 71 -8.71 6.78 -4.98
N GLY A 72 -9.66 5.93 -5.38
CA GLY A 72 -10.82 5.54 -4.60
C GLY A 72 -10.60 4.26 -3.79
N ILE A 73 -11.18 4.19 -2.59
CA ILE A 73 -11.16 3.00 -1.74
C ILE A 73 -11.81 1.82 -2.47
N GLU A 74 -12.98 2.03 -3.09
CA GLU A 74 -13.70 0.97 -3.82
C GLU A 74 -12.87 0.39 -4.96
N ASP A 75 -12.20 1.24 -5.75
CA ASP A 75 -11.35 0.78 -6.85
C ASP A 75 -10.14 -0.02 -6.36
N VAL A 76 -9.52 0.41 -5.25
CA VAL A 76 -8.42 -0.32 -4.61
C VAL A 76 -8.91 -1.67 -4.09
N MET A 77 -10.08 -1.71 -3.46
CA MET A 77 -10.69 -2.94 -2.96
C MET A 77 -11.05 -3.90 -4.10
N ASN A 78 -11.67 -3.41 -5.17
CA ASN A 78 -12.00 -4.21 -6.35
C ASN A 78 -10.77 -4.86 -7.00
N ASN A 79 -9.60 -4.21 -6.88
CA ASN A 79 -8.35 -4.71 -7.42
C ASN A 79 -7.58 -5.63 -6.45
N SER A 80 -7.94 -5.68 -5.16
CA SER A 80 -7.19 -6.41 -4.13
C SER A 80 -7.88 -7.72 -3.71
N ARG A 81 -7.20 -8.86 -3.91
CA ARG A 81 -7.70 -10.14 -3.37
C ARG A 81 -7.38 -10.29 -1.89
N CYS A 82 -6.29 -9.70 -1.40
CA CYS A 82 -5.92 -9.69 0.01
C CYS A 82 -6.95 -8.96 0.88
N LEU A 83 -7.56 -7.87 0.41
CA LEU A 83 -8.59 -7.16 1.17
C LEU A 83 -9.89 -7.98 1.31
N ASP A 84 -10.27 -8.76 0.30
CA ASP A 84 -11.37 -9.73 0.43
C ASP A 84 -11.12 -10.78 1.54
N TYR A 85 -9.85 -11.17 1.74
CA TYR A 85 -9.47 -12.07 2.82
C TYR A 85 -9.55 -11.40 4.20
N ALA A 86 -9.32 -10.08 4.30
CA ALA A 86 -9.34 -9.35 5.56
C ALA A 86 -10.73 -9.43 6.22
N THR A 87 -11.81 -9.25 5.45
CA THR A 87 -13.19 -9.39 5.94
C THR A 87 -13.45 -10.79 6.51
N ARG A 88 -12.94 -11.83 5.84
CA ARG A 88 -13.23 -13.24 6.20
C ARG A 88 -12.42 -13.75 7.39
N PHE A 89 -11.18 -13.31 7.54
CA PHE A 89 -10.24 -13.90 8.51
C PHE A 89 -9.84 -12.97 9.65
N LEU A 90 -9.94 -11.65 9.46
CA LEU A 90 -9.58 -10.66 10.49
C LEU A 90 -10.81 -10.11 11.23
N GLY A 91 -12.01 -10.47 10.79
CA GLY A 91 -13.26 -10.04 11.43
C GLY A 91 -13.53 -8.54 11.27
N ILE A 92 -12.94 -7.88 10.27
CA ILE A 92 -13.25 -6.50 9.92
C ILE A 92 -14.59 -6.52 9.16
N PRO A 93 -15.70 -6.03 9.75
CA PRO A 93 -17.02 -6.18 9.15
C PRO A 93 -17.18 -5.31 7.90
N ASP A 94 -16.56 -4.13 7.89
CA ASP A 94 -16.52 -3.21 6.77
C ASP A 94 -15.09 -2.68 6.57
N VAL A 95 -14.41 -3.24 5.58
CA VAL A 95 -13.03 -2.87 5.23
C VAL A 95 -12.97 -1.46 4.63
N ALA A 96 -13.99 -1.04 3.89
CA ALA A 96 -14.02 0.28 3.28
C ALA A 96 -14.12 1.36 4.37
N GLU A 97 -15.00 1.15 5.34
CA GLU A 97 -15.14 2.04 6.49
C GLU A 97 -13.86 2.10 7.34
N ASP A 98 -13.23 0.95 7.64
CA ASP A 98 -11.96 0.93 8.38
C ASP A 98 -10.85 1.65 7.62
N MET A 99 -10.73 1.44 6.30
CA MET A 99 -9.78 2.17 5.47
C MET A 99 -10.04 3.69 5.52
N GLN A 100 -11.30 4.11 5.45
CA GLN A 100 -11.67 5.52 5.54
C GLN A 100 -11.30 6.11 6.90
N ARG A 101 -11.56 5.40 8.01
CA ARG A 101 -11.16 5.84 9.36
C ARG A 101 -9.64 6.02 9.45
N ARG A 102 -8.86 5.09 8.89
CA ARG A 102 -7.39 5.19 8.86
C ARG A 102 -6.89 6.34 7.99
N ILE A 103 -7.54 6.63 6.86
CA ILE A 103 -7.23 7.79 6.02
C ILE A 103 -7.43 9.08 6.81
N VAL A 104 -8.54 9.20 7.55
CA VAL A 104 -8.81 10.36 8.42
C VAL A 104 -7.76 10.49 9.52
N LEU A 105 -7.35 9.39 10.14
CA LEU A 105 -6.28 9.38 11.15
C LEU A 105 -4.94 9.86 10.59
N LEU A 106 -4.59 9.45 9.36
CA LEU A 106 -3.38 9.93 8.69
C LEU A 106 -3.49 11.41 8.30
N GLN A 107 -4.68 11.86 7.89
CA GLN A 107 -4.94 13.27 7.62
C GLN A 107 -4.82 14.11 8.89
N GLU A 108 -5.27 13.62 10.05
CA GLU A 108 -5.10 14.28 11.34
C GLU A 108 -3.61 14.51 11.68
N CYS A 109 -2.73 13.55 11.33
CA CYS A 109 -1.29 13.72 11.49
C CYS A 109 -0.76 14.87 10.63
N VAL A 110 -1.23 14.99 9.38
CA VAL A 110 -0.87 16.07 8.46
C VAL A 110 -1.36 17.42 8.98
N ASP A 111 -2.62 17.50 9.40
CA ASP A 111 -3.26 18.74 9.87
C ASP A 111 -2.59 19.26 11.15
N LYS A 112 -2.20 18.35 12.05
CA LYS A 112 -1.43 18.66 13.26
C LYS A 112 0.05 18.94 13.00
N LYS A 113 0.51 18.83 11.74
CA LYS A 113 1.91 18.96 11.35
C LYS A 113 2.83 18.02 12.16
N ALA A 114 2.32 16.83 12.49
CA ALA A 114 3.06 15.80 13.20
C ALA A 114 4.01 15.10 12.22
N TYR A 115 5.25 15.58 12.12
CA TYR A 115 6.27 15.02 11.22
C TYR A 115 7.32 14.18 11.96
N GLY A 116 7.38 14.28 13.29
CA GLY A 116 8.23 13.43 14.12
C GLY A 116 7.59 12.06 14.38
N ILE A 117 8.42 11.03 14.45
CA ILE A 117 7.99 9.64 14.75
C ILE A 117 7.14 9.62 16.02
N ASP A 118 7.62 10.20 17.13
CA ASP A 118 6.90 10.17 18.41
C ASP A 118 5.53 10.86 18.35
N GLN A 119 5.41 11.94 17.56
CA GLN A 119 4.16 12.67 17.39
C GLN A 119 3.14 11.84 16.61
N ILE A 120 3.59 11.19 15.52
CA ILE A 120 2.77 10.31 14.69
C ILE A 120 2.30 9.11 15.52
N PHE A 121 3.21 8.42 16.20
CA PHE A 121 2.86 7.27 17.04
C PHE A 121 1.98 7.67 18.23
N GLY A 122 2.14 8.87 18.79
CA GLY A 122 1.26 9.39 19.83
C GLY A 122 -0.18 9.59 19.37
N ILE A 123 -0.41 9.92 18.10
CA ILE A 123 -1.75 10.01 17.49
C ILE A 123 -2.28 8.59 17.18
N ILE A 124 -1.49 7.78 16.47
CA ILE A 124 -1.89 6.44 16.04
C ILE A 124 -2.21 5.53 17.25
N SER A 125 -1.42 5.60 18.32
CA SER A 125 -1.63 4.74 19.49
C SER A 125 -2.96 5.03 20.21
N LYS A 126 -3.42 6.29 20.18
CA LYS A 126 -4.71 6.66 20.78
C LYS A 126 -5.89 6.04 20.03
N TYR A 127 -5.80 5.96 18.70
CA TYR A 127 -6.80 5.29 17.87
C TYR A 127 -6.99 3.82 18.28
N TYR A 128 -5.88 3.09 18.46
CA TYR A 128 -5.95 1.68 18.86
C TYR A 128 -6.26 1.44 20.34
N GLN A 129 -5.92 2.36 21.24
CA GLN A 129 -6.26 2.27 22.67
C GLN A 129 -7.75 2.50 22.95
N ALA A 130 -8.44 3.25 22.08
CA ALA A 130 -9.87 3.54 22.22
C ALA A 130 -10.78 2.33 21.88
N GLY A 131 -10.20 1.18 21.50
CA GLY A 131 -10.95 -0.03 21.21
C GLY A 131 -11.86 0.07 19.99
N VAL A 132 -11.58 1.01 19.08
CA VAL A 132 -12.23 1.07 17.78
C VAL A 132 -11.63 -0.06 16.94
N PRO A 133 -12.41 -1.09 16.56
CA PRO A 133 -11.91 -2.16 15.73
C PRO A 133 -11.44 -1.67 14.35
#